data_AF-A0A7R8WBF4-F1
#
_entry.id   AF-A0A7R8WBF4-F1
#
_cell.length_a   1.000
_cell.length_b   1.000
_cell.length_c   1.000
_cell.angle_alpha   90.00
_cell.angle_beta   90.00
_cell.angle_gamma   90.00
#
_symmetry.space_group_name_H-M   'P 1'
#
loop_
_entity.id
_entity.type
_entity.pdbx_description
1 polymer ?
#
loop_
_entity_poly.entity_id
_entity_poly.type
_entity_poly.pdbx_seq_one_letter_code
_entity_poly.pdbx_strand_id
1 'polypeptide(L)'
;MLDSALDAALYLELWEEAAEYGRQGLLGYKHYLPHYHPLLGCHLLVQGKLEKFLERDPRQVLSLLEEACEILGVTHGKGHSFCHTEAYPLLHDTQAMVHSLMSGQLPPPSTVTS
;
A
#
# COMPACT_ATOMS: atom_id res chain seq x y z
N MET A 1 7.20 0.99 14.96
CA MET A 1 6.02 1.46 15.71
C MET A 1 5.20 2.24 14.71
N LEU A 2 4.29 1.54 14.02
CA LEU A 2 3.22 2.22 13.31
C LEU A 2 2.23 2.72 14.39
N ASP A 3 1.25 3.51 13.98
CA ASP A 3 0.22 4.04 14.86
C ASP A 3 -0.39 2.92 15.72
N SER A 4 -0.45 3.11 17.05
CA SER A 4 -0.91 2.07 17.98
C SER A 4 -2.33 1.58 17.66
N ALA A 5 -3.17 2.43 17.05
CA ALA A 5 -4.50 2.04 16.59
C ALA A 5 -4.45 1.15 15.34
N LEU A 6 -3.59 1.48 14.37
CA LEU A 6 -3.39 0.69 13.16
C LEU A 6 -2.79 -0.68 13.49
N ASP A 7 -1.74 -0.72 14.31
CA ASP A 7 -1.07 -1.97 14.71
C ASP A 7 -2.05 -2.90 15.44
N ALA A 8 -2.91 -2.35 16.30
CA ALA A 8 -3.96 -3.12 16.97
C ALA A 8 -5.03 -3.64 16.00
N ALA A 9 -5.49 -2.81 15.07
CA ALA A 9 -6.48 -3.22 14.07
C ALA A 9 -5.94 -4.31 13.13
N LEU A 10 -4.68 -4.20 12.71
CA LEU A 10 -4.00 -5.25 11.94
C LEU A 10 -3.89 -6.56 12.73
N TYR A 11 -3.50 -6.49 14.00
CA TYR A 11 -3.38 -7.67 14.87
C TYR A 11 -4.72 -8.38 15.10
N LEU A 12 -5.82 -7.62 15.17
CA LEU A 12 -7.17 -8.13 15.35
C LEU A 12 -7.88 -8.44 14.03
N GLU A 13 -7.19 -8.30 12.88
CA GLU A 13 -7.73 -8.54 11.54
C GLU A 13 -8.96 -7.67 11.21
N LEU A 14 -9.05 -6.48 11.81
CA LEU A 14 -10.07 -5.48 11.55
C LEU A 14 -9.67 -4.67 10.32
N TRP A 15 -9.80 -5.26 9.14
CA TRP A 15 -9.19 -4.75 7.90
C TRP A 15 -9.70 -3.37 7.47
N GLU A 16 -11.00 -3.12 7.62
CA GLU A 16 -11.62 -1.83 7.27
C GLU A 16 -11.19 -0.72 8.24
N GLU A 17 -11.17 -1.02 9.53
CA GLU A 17 -10.67 -0.13 10.57
C GLU A 17 -9.17 0.14 10.40
N ALA A 18 -8.39 -0.89 10.07
CA ALA A 18 -6.98 -0.75 9.76
C ALA A 18 -6.77 0.18 8.55
N ALA A 19 -7.57 0.02 7.49
CA ALA A 19 -7.50 0.91 6.33
C ALA A 19 -7.89 2.36 6.69
N GLU A 20 -8.90 2.56 7.54
CA GLU A 20 -9.29 3.88 8.04
C GLU A 20 -8.18 4.53 8.89
N TYR A 21 -7.68 3.82 9.90
CA TYR A 21 -6.58 4.33 10.74
C TYR A 21 -5.32 4.61 9.93
N GLY A 22 -5.01 3.77 8.94
CA GLY A 22 -3.91 3.98 8.03
C GLY A 22 -4.09 5.25 7.17
N ARG A 23 -5.29 5.53 6.64
CA ARG A 23 -5.58 6.79 5.92
C ARG A 23 -5.44 8.01 6.83
N GLN A 24 -5.93 7.93 8.06
CA GLN A 24 -5.81 9.02 9.03
C GLN A 24 -4.35 9.30 9.41
N GLY A 25 -3.56 8.25 9.63
CA GLY A 25 -2.12 8.37 9.92
C GLY A 25 -1.32 9.04 8.79
N LEU A 26 -1.67 8.77 7.53
CA LEU A 26 -1.02 9.40 6.37
C LEU A 26 -1.17 10.93 6.37
N LEU A 27 -2.31 11.46 6.81
CA LEU A 27 -2.51 12.92 6.89
C LEU A 27 -1.51 13.56 7.87
N GLY A 28 -1.31 12.92 9.03
CA GLY A 28 -0.31 13.38 10.01
C GLY A 28 1.11 13.28 9.46
N TYR A 29 1.48 12.15 8.88
CA TYR A 29 2.83 11.96 8.33
C TYR A 29 3.16 12.93 7.21
N LYS A 30 2.25 13.16 6.26
CA LYS A 30 2.46 14.13 5.18
C LYS A 30 2.59 15.57 5.69
N HIS A 31 2.05 15.88 6.87
CA HIS A 31 2.16 17.20 7.46
C HIS A 31 3.46 17.41 8.25
N TYR A 32 3.90 16.40 9.01
CA TYR A 32 5.00 16.56 9.98
C TYR A 32 6.33 15.96 9.53
N LEU A 33 6.35 15.03 8.57
CA LEU A 33 7.56 14.36 8.14
C LEU A 33 8.08 14.93 6.81
N PRO A 34 9.41 14.95 6.60
CA PRO A 34 9.96 15.20 5.28
C PRO A 34 9.41 14.23 4.24
N HIS A 35 9.33 14.67 2.98
CA HIS A 35 8.79 13.86 1.89
C HIS A 35 9.50 12.49 1.75
N TYR A 36 10.83 12.46 1.87
CA TYR A 36 11.62 11.22 1.84
C TYR A 36 11.90 10.68 3.24
N HIS A 37 10.87 10.51 4.06
CA HIS A 37 11.00 9.88 5.37
C HIS A 37 10.68 8.37 5.27
N PRO A 38 11.54 7.45 5.76
CA PRO A 38 11.35 6.01 5.60
C PRO A 38 10.04 5.50 6.21
N LEU A 39 9.60 6.10 7.33
CA LEU A 39 8.31 5.75 7.95
C LEU A 39 7.12 6.05 7.03
N LEU A 40 7.16 7.16 6.28
CA LEU A 40 6.09 7.51 5.34
C LEU A 40 6.03 6.47 4.21
N GLY A 41 7.19 6.08 3.66
CA GLY A 41 7.28 5.02 2.64
C GLY A 41 6.74 3.68 3.14
N CYS A 42 7.10 3.26 4.35
CA CYS A 42 6.59 2.03 4.96
C CYS A 42 5.07 2.09 5.19
N HIS A 43 4.55 3.24 5.67
CA HIS A 43 3.13 3.39 5.95
C HIS A 43 2.29 3.40 4.66
N LEU A 44 2.76 4.07 3.61
CA LEU A 44 2.15 4.03 2.28
C LEU A 44 2.12 2.59 1.72
N LEU A 45 3.20 1.81 1.93
CA LEU A 45 3.23 0.41 1.50
C LEU A 45 2.21 -0.45 2.25
N VAL A 46 2.07 -0.27 3.57
CA VAL A 46 1.05 -0.95 4.38
C VAL A 46 -0.36 -0.56 3.92
N GLN A 47 -0.61 0.73 3.69
CA GLN A 47 -1.90 1.19 3.16
C GLN A 47 -2.20 0.57 1.81
N GLY A 48 -1.23 0.55 0.88
CA GLY A 48 -1.39 -0.07 -0.43
C GLY A 48 -1.71 -1.57 -0.32
N LYS A 49 -1.06 -2.30 0.60
CA LYS A 49 -1.37 -3.71 0.88
C LYS A 49 -2.82 -3.89 1.37
N LEU A 50 -3.27 -3.06 2.32
CA LEU A 50 -4.63 -3.11 2.87
C LEU A 50 -5.70 -2.78 1.81
N GLU A 51 -5.53 -1.68 1.08
CA GLU A 51 -6.48 -1.24 0.06
C GLU A 51 -6.56 -2.29 -1.07
N LYS A 52 -5.43 -2.92 -1.45
CA LYS A 52 -5.42 -4.04 -2.39
C LYS A 52 -6.20 -5.25 -1.86
N PHE A 53 -5.98 -5.62 -0.59
CA PHE A 53 -6.65 -6.75 0.06
C PHE A 53 -8.16 -6.55 0.14
N LEU A 54 -8.61 -5.31 0.37
CA LEU A 54 -10.02 -4.91 0.40
C LEU A 54 -10.62 -4.70 -1.01
N GLU A 55 -9.91 -5.10 -2.07
CA GLU A 55 -10.34 -4.98 -3.47
C GLU A 55 -10.75 -3.55 -3.87
N ARG A 56 -10.04 -2.57 -3.33
CA ARG A 56 -10.27 -1.15 -3.62
C ARG A 56 -9.79 -0.82 -5.03
N ASP A 57 -10.19 0.34 -5.53
CA ASP A 57 -9.87 0.75 -6.92
C ASP A 57 -8.37 0.60 -7.20
N PRO A 58 -7.96 -0.30 -8.11
CA PRO A 58 -6.56 -0.65 -8.29
C PRO A 58 -5.72 0.54 -8.78
N ARG A 59 -6.34 1.59 -9.35
CA ARG A 59 -5.66 2.83 -9.72
C ARG A 59 -5.23 3.65 -8.50
N GLN A 60 -6.07 3.67 -7.46
CA GLN A 60 -5.75 4.36 -6.20
C GLN A 60 -4.68 3.58 -5.43
N VAL A 61 -4.82 2.25 -5.39
CA VAL A 61 -3.81 1.35 -4.82
C VAL A 61 -2.46 1.55 -5.50
N LEU A 62 -2.44 1.60 -6.84
CA LEU A 62 -1.23 1.83 -7.61
C LEU A 62 -0.53 3.12 -7.21
N SER A 63 -1.27 4.23 -7.12
CA SER A 63 -0.71 5.53 -6.73
C SER A 63 -0.06 5.50 -5.34
N LEU A 64 -0.65 4.80 -4.36
CA LEU A 64 -0.06 4.62 -3.03
C LEU A 64 1.25 3.83 -3.10
N LEU A 65 1.28 2.76 -3.89
CA LEU A 65 2.45 1.90 -4.04
C LEU A 65 3.59 2.58 -4.80
N GLU A 66 3.28 3.43 -5.77
CA GLU A 66 4.26 4.24 -6.50
C GLU A 66 4.95 5.23 -5.54
N GLU A 67 4.18 5.98 -4.76
CA GLU A 67 4.71 6.92 -3.75
C GLU A 67 5.54 6.16 -2.69
N ALA A 68 5.06 5.00 -2.23
CA ALA A 68 5.80 4.15 -1.29
C ALA A 68 7.15 3.71 -1.87
N CYS A 69 7.17 3.19 -3.10
CA CYS A 69 8.37 2.67 -3.75
C CYS A 69 9.37 3.78 -4.08
N GLU A 70 8.90 4.97 -4.45
CA GLU A 70 9.77 6.14 -4.63
C GLU A 70 10.51 6.48 -3.34
N ILE A 71 9.77 6.63 -2.24
CA ILE A 71 10.34 7.00 -0.94
C ILE A 71 11.27 5.90 -0.42
N LEU A 72 10.86 4.64 -0.50
CA LEU A 72 11.66 3.50 -0.05
C LEU A 72 12.93 3.33 -0.90
N GLY A 73 12.84 3.55 -2.21
CA GLY A 73 13.97 3.50 -3.13
C GLY A 73 15.03 4.56 -2.82
N VAL A 74 14.63 5.75 -2.35
CA VAL A 74 15.54 6.81 -1.89
C VAL A 74 16.10 6.50 -0.50
N THR A 75 15.24 6.11 0.44
CA THR A 75 15.62 6.00 1.86
C THR A 75 16.40 4.73 2.20
N HIS A 76 16.04 3.59 1.61
CA HIS A 76 16.72 2.31 1.83
C HIS A 76 17.73 1.99 0.73
N GLY A 77 17.58 2.62 -0.44
CA GLY A 77 18.34 2.37 -1.65
C GLY A 77 17.64 1.35 -2.55
N LYS A 78 17.67 1.60 -3.86
CA LYS A 78 16.96 0.78 -4.86
C LYS A 78 17.39 -0.69 -4.88
N GLY A 79 18.62 -1.00 -4.46
CA GLY A 79 19.15 -2.37 -4.36
C GLY A 79 18.91 -3.05 -3.01
N HIS A 80 18.21 -2.40 -2.08
CA HIS A 80 17.95 -2.98 -0.76
C HIS A 80 17.02 -4.18 -0.88
N SER A 81 17.30 -5.25 -0.12
CA SER A 81 16.55 -6.51 -0.18
C SER A 81 15.04 -6.29 -0.01
N PHE A 82 14.64 -5.51 1.00
CA PHE A 82 13.23 -5.15 1.24
C PHE A 82 12.53 -4.55 0.02
N CYS A 83 13.19 -3.67 -0.74
CA CYS A 83 12.58 -3.09 -1.94
C CYS A 83 12.33 -4.17 -3.00
N HIS A 84 13.27 -5.09 -3.18
CA HIS A 84 13.17 -6.16 -4.17
C HIS A 84 12.25 -7.31 -3.76
N THR A 85 12.13 -7.61 -2.47
CA THR A 85 11.32 -8.75 -2.00
C THR A 85 9.89 -8.37 -1.66
N GLU A 86 9.64 -7.12 -1.25
CA GLU A 86 8.34 -6.67 -0.76
C GLU A 86 7.72 -5.57 -1.63
N ALA A 87 8.43 -4.46 -1.81
CA ALA A 87 7.84 -3.24 -2.36
C ALA A 87 7.61 -3.31 -3.88
N TYR A 88 8.67 -3.57 -4.66
CA TYR A 88 8.59 -3.59 -6.12
C TYR A 88 7.74 -4.74 -6.68
N PRO A 89 7.77 -5.97 -6.15
CA PRO A 89 6.85 -7.02 -6.62
C PRO A 89 5.39 -6.60 -6.48
N LEU A 90 5.01 -6.02 -5.34
CA LEU A 90 3.65 -5.56 -5.10
C LEU A 90 3.23 -4.42 -6.05
N LEU A 91 4.16 -3.49 -6.33
CA LEU A 91 3.95 -2.43 -7.31
C LEU A 91 3.73 -3.02 -8.71
N HIS A 92 4.62 -3.88 -9.18
CA HIS A 92 4.54 -4.46 -10.52
C HIS A 92 3.28 -5.29 -10.73
N ASP A 93 2.88 -6.09 -9.75
CA ASP A 93 1.63 -6.87 -9.79
C ASP A 93 0.41 -5.95 -9.93
N THR A 94 0.39 -4.85 -9.20
CA THR A 94 -0.70 -3.88 -9.23
C THR A 94 -0.71 -3.11 -10.56
N GLN A 95 0.45 -2.76 -11.10
CA GLN A 95 0.60 -2.16 -12.43
C GLN A 95 0.05 -3.08 -13.54
N ALA A 96 0.40 -4.37 -13.50
CA ALA A 96 -0.12 -5.36 -14.44
C ALA A 96 -1.65 -5.49 -14.34
N MET A 97 -2.21 -5.48 -13.12
CA MET A 97 -3.65 -5.50 -12.90
C MET A 97 -4.35 -4.26 -13.49
N VAL A 98 -3.83 -3.05 -13.22
CA VAL A 98 -4.38 -1.81 -13.78
C VAL A 98 -4.29 -1.80 -15.31
N HIS A 99 -3.16 -2.26 -15.88
CA HIS A 99 -3.01 -2.37 -17.32
C HIS A 99 -4.06 -3.31 -17.94
N SER A 100 -4.30 -4.48 -17.32
CA SER A 100 -5.34 -5.42 -17.73
C SER A 100 -6.75 -4.81 -17.63
N LEU A 101 -7.01 -4.00 -16.61
CA LEU A 101 -8.28 -3.27 -16.46
C LEU A 101 -8.50 -2.29 -17.61
N MET A 102 -7.45 -1.54 -17.96
CA MET A 102 -7.51 -0.54 -19.03
C MET A 102 -7.60 -1.16 -20.43
N SER A 103 -7.03 -2.36 -20.63
CA SER A 103 -7.14 -3.11 -21.88
C SER A 103 -8.46 -3.90 -22.02
N GLY A 104 -9.31 -3.92 -20.98
CA GLY A 104 -10.59 -4.63 -20.98
C GLY A 104 -10.47 -6.15 -20.81
N GLN A 105 -9.38 -6.64 -20.21
CA GLN A 105 -9.04 -8.07 -20.09
C GLN A 105 -9.30 -8.65 -18.68
N LEU A 106 -9.97 -7.95 -17.77
CA LEU A 106 -10.11 -8.41 -16.38
C LEU A 106 -11.05 -9.63 -16.26
N PRO A 107 -10.64 -10.71 -15.56
CA PRO A 107 -11.56 -11.74 -15.12
C PRO A 107 -12.54 -11.16 -14.06
N PRO A 108 -13.76 -11.72 -13.95
CA PRO A 108 -14.74 -11.27 -12.96
C PRO A 108 -14.20 -11.43 -11.53
N PRO A 109 -14.58 -10.54 -10.59
CA PRO A 109 -14.16 -10.67 -9.19
C PRO A 109 -14.60 -12.03 -8.65
N SER A 110 -13.68 -12.70 -7.95
CA SER A 110 -13.91 -13.99 -7.31
C SER A 110 -15.07 -13.83 -6.33
N THR A 111 -16.24 -14.41 -6.64
CA THR A 111 -17.31 -14.52 -5.65
C THR A 111 -16.79 -15.34 -4.48
N VAL A 112 -16.46 -14.67 -3.38
CA VAL A 112 -16.30 -15.32 -2.08
C VAL A 112 -17.65 -15.95 -1.75
N THR A 113 -17.75 -17.25 -1.97
CA THR A 113 -18.82 -18.06 -1.39
C THR A 113 -18.66 -17.99 0.12
N SER A 114 -19.69 -17.43 0.77
CA SER A 114 -19.89 -17.39 2.22
C SER A 114 -19.87 -18.77 2.87
#